data_AF-A0A2V8UL37-F1
#
_entry.id   AF-A0A2V8UL37-F1
#
_cell.length_a   1.000
_cell.length_b   1.000
_cell.length_c   1.000
_cell.angle_alpha   90.00
_cell.angle_beta   90.00
_cell.angle_gamma   90.00
#
_symmetry.space_group_name_H-M   'P 1'
#
loop_
_entity.id
_entity.type
_entity.pdbx_description
1 polymer ?
#
loop_
_entity_poly.entity_id
_entity_poly.type
_entity_poly.pdbx_seq_one_letter_code
_entity_poly.pdbx_strand_id
1 'polypeptide(L)'
;MQALEARLLEEGVGYQAFFLSLLRYFAHTQGKRRCGEKTPRHALITEALCEWYPGASIIHMVRDPRDVVASFLRMPWADHNVLGNARLWVRFNLAARRSRHRPNYLLVRYEQLVTQPEQELRRICTFVGEDY
;
A
#
# COMPACT_ATOMS: atom_id res chain seq x y z
N MET A 1 -1.05 -13.19 22.91
CA MET A 1 0.37 -13.56 23.12
C MET A 1 0.65 -14.97 22.61
N GLN A 2 0.11 -16.04 23.21
CA GLN A 2 0.35 -17.43 22.76
C GLN A 2 0.01 -17.69 21.27
N ALA A 3 -1.09 -17.11 20.75
CA ALA A 3 -1.46 -17.26 19.34
C ALA A 3 -0.54 -16.52 18.34
N LEU A 4 0.16 -15.47 18.79
CA LEU A 4 1.14 -14.77 17.97
C LEU A 4 2.45 -15.55 17.94
N GLU A 5 2.86 -16.06 19.11
CA GLU A 5 4.06 -16.89 19.26
C GLU A 5 3.98 -18.17 18.40
N ALA A 6 2.86 -18.89 18.44
CA ALA A 6 2.65 -20.07 17.59
C ALA A 6 2.76 -19.74 16.09
N ARG A 7 2.19 -18.62 15.63
CA ARG A 7 2.30 -18.18 14.23
C ARG A 7 3.71 -17.79 13.83
N LEU A 8 4.44 -17.09 14.70
CA LEU A 8 5.83 -16.71 14.46
C LEU A 8 6.73 -17.94 14.32
N LEU A 9 6.43 -19.02 15.05
CA LEU A 9 7.14 -20.29 14.93
C LEU A 9 6.78 -21.06 13.64
N GLU A 10 5.59 -20.88 13.08
CA GLU A 10 5.13 -21.51 11.83
C GLU A 10 5.64 -20.81 10.56
N GLU A 11 5.69 -19.47 10.53
CA GLU A 11 5.99 -18.70 9.31
C GLU A 11 7.50 -18.50 9.03
N GLY A 12 8.36 -18.82 10.00
CA GLY A 12 9.83 -18.78 9.88
C GLY A 12 10.50 -17.59 10.58
N VAL A 13 11.84 -17.63 10.65
CA VAL A 13 12.67 -16.73 11.50
C VAL A 13 13.19 -15.45 10.80
N GLY A 14 12.55 -15.01 9.71
CA GLY A 14 12.97 -13.83 8.94
C GLY A 14 12.12 -12.57 9.19
N TYR A 15 12.68 -11.38 8.88
CA TYR A 15 11.92 -10.10 8.95
C TYR A 15 10.62 -10.14 8.15
N GLN A 16 10.64 -10.81 6.99
CA GLN A 16 9.48 -11.02 6.13
C GLN A 16 8.34 -11.77 6.84
N ALA A 17 8.69 -12.87 7.49
CA ALA A 17 7.77 -13.73 8.21
C ALA A 17 7.22 -13.00 9.45
N PHE A 18 8.10 -12.34 10.21
CA PHE A 18 7.68 -11.54 11.36
C PHE A 18 6.66 -10.46 10.97
N PHE A 19 6.95 -9.70 9.91
CA PHE A 19 6.05 -8.65 9.42
C PHE A 19 4.68 -9.21 9.00
N LEU A 20 4.67 -10.30 8.22
CA LEU A 20 3.43 -10.91 7.75
C LEU A 20 2.62 -11.53 8.90
N SER A 21 3.29 -12.20 9.83
CA SER A 21 2.68 -12.77 11.04
C SER A 21 2.01 -11.70 11.89
N LEU A 22 2.64 -10.53 12.06
CA LEU A 22 2.04 -9.41 12.79
C LEU A 22 0.76 -8.91 12.11
N LEU A 23 0.79 -8.71 10.80
CA LEU A 23 -0.37 -8.28 10.02
C LEU A 23 -1.51 -9.30 10.06
N ARG A 24 -1.19 -10.59 9.92
CA ARG A 24 -2.15 -11.69 9.99
C ARG A 24 -2.74 -11.84 11.38
N TYR A 25 -1.93 -11.67 12.43
CA TYR A 25 -2.41 -11.67 13.81
C TYR A 25 -3.40 -10.54 14.04
N PHE A 26 -3.08 -9.32 13.62
CA PHE A 26 -4.00 -8.19 13.74
C PHE A 26 -5.29 -8.41 12.95
N ALA A 27 -5.22 -8.90 11.71
CA ALA A 27 -6.42 -9.23 10.94
C ALA A 27 -7.29 -10.27 11.68
N HIS A 28 -6.67 -11.32 12.23
CA HIS A 28 -7.36 -12.36 12.98
C HIS A 28 -8.04 -11.82 14.25
N THR A 29 -7.37 -10.96 15.03
CA THR A 29 -7.99 -10.35 16.23
C THR A 29 -9.14 -9.41 15.89
N GLN A 30 -9.18 -8.88 14.67
CA GLN A 30 -10.27 -8.06 14.14
C GLN A 30 -11.33 -8.87 13.37
N GLY A 31 -11.24 -10.21 13.36
CA GLY A 31 -12.17 -11.08 12.63
C GLY A 31 -12.12 -10.90 11.11
N LYS A 32 -11.01 -10.40 10.56
CA LYS A 32 -10.82 -10.13 9.13
C LYS A 32 -10.09 -11.30 8.46
N ARG A 33 -10.55 -11.66 7.25
CA ARG A 33 -9.94 -12.73 6.44
C ARG A 33 -8.64 -12.31 5.76
N ARG A 34 -8.45 -11.01 5.55
CA ARG A 34 -7.30 -10.43 4.86
C ARG A 34 -6.68 -9.33 5.72
N CYS A 35 -5.34 -9.24 5.66
CA CYS A 35 -4.60 -8.11 6.17
C CYS A 35 -4.21 -7.16 5.04
N GLY A 36 -4.09 -5.87 5.37
CA GLY A 36 -3.52 -4.86 4.48
C GLY A 36 -2.56 -3.99 5.27
N GLU A 37 -1.57 -3.44 4.58
CA GLU A 37 -0.67 -2.45 5.13
C GLU A 37 -0.64 -1.24 4.19
N LYS A 38 -0.64 -0.04 4.78
CA LYS A 38 -0.50 1.21 4.03
C LYS A 38 0.52 2.12 4.69
N THR A 39 1.72 2.10 4.15
CA THR A 39 2.78 3.08 4.40
C THR A 39 3.22 3.73 3.09
N PRO A 40 3.14 5.08 2.94
CA PRO A 40 3.51 5.74 1.68
C PRO A 40 4.93 5.41 1.18
N ARG A 41 5.88 5.17 2.08
CA ARG A 41 7.26 4.79 1.74
C ARG A 41 7.38 3.42 1.06
N HIS A 42 6.35 2.56 1.13
CA HIS A 42 6.32 1.31 0.38
C HIS A 42 6.39 1.51 -1.14
N ALA A 43 6.00 2.69 -1.63
CA ALA A 43 6.21 3.08 -3.02
C ALA A 43 7.68 2.97 -3.47
N LEU A 44 8.64 3.08 -2.54
CA LEU A 44 10.08 2.99 -2.84
C LEU A 44 10.61 1.54 -2.92
N ILE A 45 9.84 0.56 -2.46
CA ILE A 45 10.26 -0.83 -2.30
C ILE A 45 9.24 -1.83 -2.86
N THR A 46 8.39 -1.41 -3.81
CA THR A 46 7.33 -2.25 -4.37
C THR A 46 7.86 -3.53 -5.02
N GLU A 47 9.04 -3.47 -5.65
CA GLU A 47 9.68 -4.65 -6.26
C GLU A 47 10.04 -5.70 -5.19
N ALA A 48 10.71 -5.28 -4.11
CA ALA A 48 11.03 -6.14 -2.98
C ALA A 48 9.77 -6.69 -2.29
N LEU A 49 8.73 -5.86 -2.10
CA LEU A 49 7.46 -6.32 -1.52
C LEU A 49 6.80 -7.41 -2.38
N CYS A 50 6.84 -7.26 -3.70
CA CYS A 50 6.27 -8.25 -4.61
C CYS A 50 7.13 -9.53 -4.68
N GLU A 51 8.44 -9.45 -4.43
CA GLU A 51 9.32 -10.63 -4.32
C GLU A 51 9.11 -11.37 -2.99
N TRP A 52 9.02 -10.64 -1.89
CA TRP A 52 8.84 -11.21 -0.55
C TRP A 52 7.44 -11.79 -0.36
N TYR A 53 6.44 -11.18 -1.00
CA TYR A 53 5.04 -11.60 -0.90
C TYR A 53 4.43 -11.77 -2.30
N PRO A 54 4.72 -12.87 -3.02
CA PRO A 54 4.23 -13.09 -4.38
C PRO A 54 2.70 -13.09 -4.50
N GLY A 55 1.98 -13.42 -3.42
CA GLY A 55 0.51 -13.38 -3.36
C GLY A 55 -0.09 -12.03 -2.93
N ALA A 56 0.72 -11.00 -2.68
CA ALA A 56 0.21 -9.69 -2.27
C ALA A 56 -0.31 -8.88 -3.47
N SER A 57 -1.44 -8.21 -3.33
CA SER A 57 -1.93 -7.24 -4.30
C SER A 57 -1.38 -5.85 -3.97
N ILE A 58 -0.75 -5.19 -4.93
CA ILE A 58 -0.25 -3.82 -4.79
C ILE A 58 -1.24 -2.84 -5.42
N ILE A 59 -1.78 -1.94 -4.59
CA ILE A 59 -2.61 -0.82 -5.05
C ILE A 59 -1.74 0.44 -5.04
N HIS A 60 -1.36 0.92 -6.22
CA HIS A 60 -0.63 2.19 -6.36
C HIS A 60 -1.64 3.34 -6.56
N MET A 61 -1.90 4.07 -5.48
CA MET A 61 -2.67 5.30 -5.49
C MET A 61 -1.85 6.46 -6.08
N VAL A 62 -2.38 7.14 -7.09
CA VAL A 62 -1.82 8.36 -7.67
C VAL A 62 -2.82 9.49 -7.55
N ARG A 63 -2.33 10.67 -7.15
CA ARG A 63 -3.09 11.92 -7.07
C ARG A 63 -2.31 13.01 -7.79
N ASP A 64 -3.02 14.01 -8.31
CA ASP A 64 -2.42 15.18 -8.95
C ASP A 64 -1.28 15.76 -8.08
N PRO A 65 -0.07 15.95 -8.66
CA PRO A 65 1.08 16.43 -7.89
C PRO A 65 0.85 17.80 -7.26
N ARG A 66 0.07 18.69 -7.89
CA ARG A 66 -0.23 20.03 -7.38
C ARG A 66 -1.05 19.94 -6.10
N ASP A 67 -2.03 19.03 -6.11
CA ASP A 67 -2.92 18.81 -4.97
C ASP A 67 -2.19 18.11 -3.81
N VAL A 68 -1.29 17.16 -4.12
CA VAL A 68 -0.41 16.55 -3.09
C VAL A 68 0.51 17.58 -2.46
N VAL A 69 1.18 18.42 -3.26
CA VAL A 69 2.06 19.48 -2.74
C VAL A 69 1.26 20.47 -1.89
N ALA A 70 0.12 20.95 -2.36
CA ALA A 70 -0.77 21.83 -1.60
C ALA A 70 -1.24 21.19 -0.28
N SER A 71 -1.46 19.87 -0.27
CA SER A 71 -1.76 19.13 0.95
C SER A 71 -0.57 19.07 1.91
N PHE A 72 0.65 18.80 1.42
CA PHE A 72 1.85 18.75 2.27
C PHE A 72 2.17 20.11 2.90
N LEU A 73 2.00 21.21 2.18
CA LEU A 73 2.21 22.55 2.75
C LEU A 73 1.30 22.89 3.94
N ARG A 74 0.20 22.14 4.15
CA ARG A 74 -0.71 22.30 5.29
C ARG A 74 -0.40 21.35 6.45
N MET A 75 0.52 20.40 6.26
CA MET A 75 0.83 19.38 7.26
C MET A 75 1.98 19.84 8.16
N PRO A 76 1.80 19.88 9.50
CA PRO A 76 2.83 20.34 10.43
C PRO A 76 4.15 19.54 10.36
N TRP A 77 4.06 18.28 9.94
CA TRP A 77 5.18 17.34 9.87
C TRP A 77 5.87 17.32 8.50
N ALA A 78 5.36 18.03 7.50
CA ALA A 78 5.90 18.03 6.15
C ALA A 78 6.80 19.25 5.90
N ASP A 79 7.72 19.10 4.94
CA ASP A 79 8.54 20.20 4.47
C ASP A 79 7.64 21.25 3.81
N HIS A 80 7.86 22.54 4.10
CA HIS A 80 7.12 23.65 3.49
C HIS A 80 7.70 24.05 2.12
N ASN A 81 8.66 23.26 1.61
CA ASN A 81 9.28 23.43 0.30
C ASN A 81 8.46 22.77 -0.82
N VAL A 82 7.87 23.60 -1.69
CA VAL A 82 7.15 23.20 -2.90
C VAL A 82 7.98 22.27 -3.79
N LEU A 83 9.23 22.64 -4.09
CA LEU A 83 10.10 21.84 -4.97
C LEU A 83 10.51 20.52 -4.33
N GLY A 84 10.76 20.53 -3.01
CA GLY A 84 11.05 19.32 -2.23
C GLY A 84 9.89 18.33 -2.30
N ASN A 85 8.68 18.81 -2.04
CA ASN A 85 7.46 18.00 -2.07
C ASN A 85 7.14 17.49 -3.49
N ALA A 86 7.33 18.31 -4.53
CA ALA A 86 7.16 17.88 -5.91
C ALA A 86 8.15 16.78 -6.30
N ARG A 87 9.43 16.92 -5.91
CA ARG A 87 10.46 15.88 -6.12
C ARG A 87 10.13 14.59 -5.37
N LEU A 88 9.61 14.70 -4.14
CA LEU A 88 9.18 13.56 -3.35
C LEU A 88 8.05 12.79 -4.05
N TRP A 89 7.04 13.51 -4.55
CA TRP A 89 5.95 12.94 -5.34
C TRP A 89 6.48 12.19 -6.57
N VAL A 90 7.38 12.81 -7.35
CA VAL A 90 7.97 12.18 -8.54
C VAL A 90 8.73 10.92 -8.15
N ARG A 91 9.58 10.99 -7.12
CA ARG A 91 10.39 9.86 -6.65
C ARG A 91 9.52 8.67 -6.26
N PHE A 92 8.46 8.88 -5.49
CA PHE A 92 7.60 7.80 -5.01
C PHE A 92 6.84 7.15 -6.17
N ASN A 93 6.27 7.98 -7.06
CA ASN A 93 5.50 7.47 -8.19
C ASN A 93 6.36 6.78 -9.24
N LEU A 94 7.56 7.28 -9.54
CA LEU A 94 8.48 6.59 -10.46
C LEU A 94 8.97 5.27 -9.90
N ALA A 95 9.27 5.19 -8.60
CA ALA A 95 9.68 3.94 -7.96
C ALA A 95 8.56 2.88 -8.01
N ALA A 96 7.35 3.23 -7.56
CA ALA A 96 6.22 2.31 -7.56
C ALA A 96 5.84 1.83 -8.98
N ARG A 97 5.95 2.72 -9.98
CA ARG A 97 5.68 2.38 -11.39
C ARG A 97 6.62 1.33 -11.97
N ARG A 98 7.77 1.04 -11.35
CA ARG A 98 8.65 -0.05 -11.81
C ARG A 98 7.94 -1.40 -11.74
N SER A 99 7.09 -1.59 -10.73
CA SER A 99 6.30 -2.82 -10.55
C SER A 99 5.03 -2.88 -11.44
N ARG A 100 4.75 -1.88 -12.29
CA ARG A 100 3.50 -1.79 -13.07
C ARG A 100 3.25 -2.96 -14.04
N HIS A 101 4.32 -3.67 -14.41
CA HIS A 101 4.27 -4.78 -15.34
C HIS A 101 3.80 -6.08 -14.67
N ARG A 102 3.72 -6.11 -13.33
CA ARG A 102 3.32 -7.29 -12.58
C ARG A 102 1.79 -7.43 -12.57
N PRO A 103 1.25 -8.67 -12.65
CA PRO A 103 -0.19 -8.90 -12.71
C PRO A 103 -0.93 -8.52 -11.42
N ASN A 104 -0.24 -8.57 -10.28
CA ASN A 104 -0.73 -8.20 -8.96
C ASN A 104 -0.52 -6.71 -8.64
N TYR A 105 -0.49 -5.84 -9.64
CA TYR A 105 -0.37 -4.39 -9.47
C TYR A 105 -1.56 -3.66 -10.10
N LEU A 106 -2.18 -2.76 -9.33
CA LEU A 106 -3.30 -1.92 -9.77
C LEU A 106 -2.98 -0.44 -9.57
N LEU A 107 -3.03 0.33 -10.66
CA LEU A 107 -3.01 1.79 -10.57
C LEU A 107 -4.43 2.30 -10.25
N VAL A 108 -4.55 3.16 -9.25
CA VAL A 108 -5.79 3.85 -8.88
C VAL A 108 -5.55 5.34 -8.89
N ARG A 109 -6.38 6.09 -9.61
CA ARG A 109 -6.34 7.55 -9.59
C ARG A 109 -7.28 8.06 -8.51
N TYR A 110 -6.75 8.85 -7.59
CA TYR A 110 -7.51 9.45 -6.50
C TYR A 110 -8.72 10.23 -7.02
N GLU A 111 -8.55 10.98 -8.11
CA GLU A 111 -9.63 11.81 -8.68
C GLU A 111 -10.79 10.95 -9.19
N GLN A 112 -10.49 9.78 -9.78
CA GLN A 112 -11.53 8.84 -10.20
C GLN A 112 -12.20 8.21 -8.98
N LEU A 113 -11.44 7.82 -7.97
CA LEU A 113 -11.98 7.22 -6.74
C LEU A 113 -12.94 8.16 -6.00
N VAL A 114 -12.68 9.47 -5.96
CA VAL A 114 -13.57 10.40 -5.25
C VAL A 114 -14.74 10.91 -6.09
N THR A 115 -14.64 10.85 -7.42
CA THR A 115 -15.74 11.28 -8.32
C THR A 115 -16.66 10.13 -8.73
N GLN A 116 -16.13 8.90 -8.78
CA GLN A 116 -16.84 7.67 -9.18
C GLN A 116 -16.54 6.55 -8.17
N PRO A 117 -16.88 6.73 -6.87
CA PRO A 117 -16.42 5.85 -5.80
C PRO A 117 -16.91 4.41 -5.95
N GLU A 118 -18.18 4.20 -6.28
CA GLU A 118 -18.73 2.85 -6.41
C GLU A 118 -18.04 2.06 -7.54
N GLN A 119 -17.83 2.70 -8.69
CA GLN A 119 -17.17 2.06 -9.83
C GLN A 119 -15.72 1.68 -9.50
N GLU A 120 -14.96 2.62 -8.93
CA GLU A 120 -13.54 2.37 -8.61
C GLU A 120 -13.39 1.37 -7.46
N LEU A 121 -14.25 1.40 -6.45
CA LEU A 121 -14.21 0.43 -5.36
C LEU A 121 -14.59 -0.97 -5.84
N ARG A 122 -15.62 -1.13 -6.69
CA ARG A 122 -15.93 -2.43 -7.32
C ARG A 122 -14.71 -2.96 -8.08
N ARG A 123 -14.04 -2.12 -8.88
CA ARG A 123 -12.82 -2.46 -9.61
C ARG A 123 -11.68 -2.90 -8.69
N ILE A 124 -11.49 -2.19 -7.57
CA ILE A 124 -10.47 -2.53 -6.56
C ILE A 124 -10.81 -3.84 -5.87
N CYS A 125 -12.05 -4.04 -5.41
CA CYS A 125 -12.51 -5.28 -4.77
C CYS A 125 -12.32 -6.49 -5.70
N THR A 126 -12.77 -6.40 -6.96
CA THR A 126 -12.54 -7.44 -7.97
C THR A 126 -11.06 -7.75 -8.14
N PHE A 127 -10.19 -6.74 -8.20
CA PHE A 127 -8.75 -6.93 -8.34
C PHE A 127 -8.12 -7.65 -7.14
N VAL A 128 -8.57 -7.38 -5.90
CA VAL A 128 -8.08 -8.08 -4.71
C VAL A 128 -8.79 -9.41 -4.42
N GLY A 129 -9.80 -9.76 -5.22
CA GLY A 129 -10.61 -10.97 -5.05
C GLY A 129 -11.58 -10.88 -3.86
N GLU A 130 -12.18 -9.71 -3.65
CA GLU A 130 -13.21 -9.46 -2.63
C GLU A 130 -14.52 -9.04 -3.29
N ASP A 131 -15.63 -9.28 -2.60
CA ASP A 131 -16.95 -8.76 -2.98
C ASP A 131 -17.06 -7.27 -2.62
N TYR A 132 -17.89 -6.53 -3.36
CA TYR A 132 -18.18 -5.10 -3.11
C TYR A 132 -19.50 -4.92 -2.35
#